data_AF-A0A5N6KNN3-F1
#
_entry.id   AF-A0A5N6KNN3-F1
#
_cell.length_a   1.000
_cell.length_b   1.000
_cell.length_c   1.000
_cell.angle_alpha   90.00
_cell.angle_beta   90.00
_cell.angle_gamma   90.00
#
_symmetry.space_group_name_H-M   'P 1'
#
loop_
_entity.id
_entity.type
_entity.pdbx_description
1 polymer ?
#
loop_
_entity_poly.entity_id
_entity_poly.type
_entity_poly.pdbx_seq_one_letter_code
_entity_poly.pdbx_strand_id
1 'polypeptide(L)'
;MYYIRFLKQPLAGNISNQYLTLNAVITLTSDLGETTFPEDAQLRAYLTIDGSHNDEKIAKESVTWTASAYSLPIHISFSIKQLRKQTSFRVKIEPEQGCRGTIEGDDHALVLPHLLPTISAPFKPLEKSSVADSLAQRPIPLYGTSSPLAVWEDTGPSIDRHVWDAGIGICGLLSRLLNEPTPAHLPSLATIIRKRSTLRAIELGTGVGLVGIALAHLRYAHSTGATKMLLTDVESARPLAERNVAELVRIGAMKDLAQVACSFLALDWEAALPVAVAEQAFDVVLVSDCTYNPDSGLALVRTLTALAQRSEGLLVMVASKQRHESEAVFWERMKDARFIVVDRLTIKAPMGLNEEDEPEMIAVHLFKY
;
A
#
# COMPACT_ATOMS: atom_id res chain seq x y z
N MET A 1 2.30 -11.66 -6.56
CA MET A 1 3.26 -10.89 -5.71
C MET A 1 3.22 -11.45 -4.28
N TYR A 2 4.29 -11.34 -3.50
CA TYR A 2 4.35 -11.89 -2.14
C TYR A 2 4.82 -10.88 -1.09
N TYR A 3 4.46 -11.15 0.17
CA TYR A 3 4.65 -10.25 1.31
C TYR A 3 5.40 -10.97 2.41
N ILE A 4 6.45 -10.34 2.93
CA ILE A 4 6.99 -10.72 4.24
C ILE A 4 5.99 -10.25 5.31
N ARG A 5 5.48 -11.14 6.15
CA ARG A 5 4.55 -10.83 7.26
C ARG A 5 5.07 -11.39 8.58
N PHE A 6 4.86 -10.66 9.67
CA PHE A 6 5.14 -11.17 11.03
C PHE A 6 4.00 -12.07 11.49
N LEU A 7 4.27 -13.37 11.67
CA LEU A 7 3.38 -14.31 12.36
C LEU A 7 3.49 -14.17 13.87
N LYS A 8 4.70 -13.90 14.37
CA LYS A 8 4.95 -13.52 15.76
C LYS A 8 5.74 -12.23 15.77
N GLN A 9 5.20 -11.23 16.46
CA GLN A 9 5.81 -9.92 16.59
C GLN A 9 7.17 -10.00 17.27
N PRO A 10 8.12 -9.13 16.91
CA PRO A 10 9.40 -9.04 17.59
C PRO A 10 9.24 -8.86 19.10
N LEU A 11 9.95 -9.69 19.85
CA LEU A 11 10.00 -9.64 21.31
C LEU A 11 11.41 -9.94 21.83
N ALA A 12 11.72 -9.41 23.00
CA ALA A 12 12.97 -9.70 23.69
C ALA A 12 12.99 -11.15 24.20
N GLY A 13 13.95 -11.94 23.71
CA GLY A 13 14.20 -13.30 24.13
C GLY A 13 15.19 -13.38 25.28
N ASN A 14 16.25 -14.19 25.07
CA ASN A 14 17.28 -14.39 26.08
C ASN A 14 18.10 -13.12 26.29
N ILE A 15 18.21 -12.70 27.55
CA ILE A 15 19.07 -11.61 27.98
C ILE A 15 20.19 -12.20 28.83
N SER A 16 21.41 -12.01 28.38
CA SER A 16 22.63 -12.26 29.16
C SER A 16 23.22 -10.92 29.64
N ASN A 17 24.28 -10.97 30.46
CA ASN A 17 24.95 -9.75 30.93
C ASN A 17 25.55 -8.88 29.80
N GLN A 18 25.73 -9.41 28.59
CA GLN A 18 26.37 -8.69 27.48
C GLN A 18 25.57 -8.64 26.19
N TYR A 19 24.65 -9.58 25.98
CA TYR A 19 23.91 -9.74 24.74
C TYR A 19 22.42 -9.94 24.99
N LEU A 20 21.61 -9.41 24.08
CA LEU A 20 20.18 -9.66 23.99
C LEU A 20 19.88 -10.30 22.63
N THR A 21 19.07 -11.35 22.63
CA THR A 21 18.54 -11.97 21.41
C THR A 21 17.09 -11.58 21.23
N LEU A 22 16.75 -11.02 20.07
CA LEU A 22 15.37 -10.78 19.65
C LEU A 22 14.85 -12.00 18.92
N ASN A 23 13.58 -12.32 19.15
CA ASN A 23 12.88 -13.37 18.44
C ASN A 23 11.69 -12.79 17.69
N ALA A 24 11.52 -13.20 16.44
CA ALA A 24 10.29 -13.01 15.68
C ALA A 24 10.04 -14.25 14.83
N VAL A 25 8.83 -14.38 14.27
CA VAL A 25 8.54 -15.41 13.26
C VAL A 25 7.87 -14.73 12.09
N ILE A 26 8.36 -15.00 10.89
CA ILE A 26 7.76 -14.49 9.65
C ILE A 26 7.16 -15.60 8.80
N THR A 27 6.33 -15.19 7.86
CA THR A 27 5.93 -16.00 6.69
C THR A 27 6.07 -15.15 5.43
N LEU A 28 6.25 -15.81 4.29
CA LEU A 28 6.18 -15.19 2.97
C LEU A 28 4.93 -15.71 2.26
N THR A 29 3.98 -14.82 1.99
CA THR A 29 2.65 -15.24 1.54
C THR A 29 2.03 -14.25 0.56
N SER A 30 1.06 -14.68 -0.24
CA SER A 30 0.25 -13.79 -1.09
C SER A 30 -0.52 -12.76 -0.27
N ASP A 31 -1.10 -11.76 -0.95
CA ASP A 31 -1.93 -10.73 -0.35
C ASP A 31 -3.09 -11.31 0.50
N LEU A 32 -3.73 -12.37 0.03
CA LEU A 32 -4.79 -13.09 0.78
C LEU A 32 -4.27 -13.99 1.91
N GLY A 33 -2.98 -14.31 1.95
CA GLY A 33 -2.46 -15.26 2.93
C GLY A 33 -2.67 -16.74 2.57
N GLU A 34 -3.15 -17.03 1.36
CA GLU A 34 -3.59 -18.39 0.95
C GLU A 34 -2.47 -19.23 0.33
N THR A 35 -1.49 -18.58 -0.30
CA THR A 35 -0.36 -19.26 -0.96
C THR A 35 0.97 -18.80 -0.36
N THR A 36 1.84 -19.77 -0.08
CA THR A 36 3.20 -19.52 0.40
C THR A 36 4.13 -19.18 -0.75
N PHE A 37 5.18 -18.41 -0.45
CA PHE A 37 6.20 -18.07 -1.43
C PHE A 37 6.89 -19.33 -1.99
N PRO A 38 6.84 -19.56 -3.32
CA PRO A 38 7.15 -20.86 -3.93
C PRO A 38 8.64 -21.07 -4.20
N GLU A 39 9.50 -20.09 -3.92
CA GLU A 39 10.92 -20.11 -4.27
C GLU A 39 11.80 -20.02 -3.02
N ASP A 40 13.06 -20.40 -3.15
CA ASP A 40 14.06 -20.10 -2.14
C ASP A 40 14.43 -18.61 -2.20
N ALA A 41 14.57 -17.96 -1.05
CA ALA A 41 14.92 -16.54 -0.99
C ALA A 41 15.94 -16.25 0.11
N GLN A 42 16.89 -15.37 -0.20
CA GLN A 42 17.79 -14.79 0.80
C GLN A 42 17.18 -13.50 1.34
N LEU A 43 17.01 -13.44 2.66
CA LEU A 43 16.44 -12.29 3.36
C LEU A 43 17.48 -11.72 4.32
N ARG A 44 17.40 -10.40 4.55
CA ARG A 44 18.16 -9.72 5.60
C ARG A 44 17.21 -9.17 6.65
N ALA A 45 17.45 -9.56 7.89
CA ALA A 45 16.81 -8.98 9.05
C ALA A 45 17.74 -7.94 9.67
N TYR A 46 17.22 -6.74 9.91
CA TYR A 46 17.93 -5.63 10.53
C TYR A 46 17.23 -5.23 11.82
N LEU A 47 18.04 -4.95 12.85
CA LEU A 47 17.60 -4.21 14.01
C LEU A 47 17.96 -2.74 13.82
N THR A 48 16.98 -1.86 13.89
CA THR A 48 17.18 -0.41 13.73
C THR A 48 16.67 0.36 14.94
N ILE A 49 17.25 1.54 15.19
CA ILE A 49 16.74 2.47 16.19
C ILE A 49 15.55 3.23 15.60
N ASP A 50 14.42 3.20 16.31
CA ASP A 50 13.22 3.95 15.94
C ASP A 50 13.47 5.47 15.98
N GLY A 51 13.04 6.17 14.94
CA GLY A 51 13.23 7.61 14.78
C GLY A 51 14.66 8.07 14.46
N SER A 52 15.60 7.15 14.23
CA SER A 52 16.96 7.50 13.79
C SER A 52 16.98 7.98 12.33
N HIS A 53 17.87 8.92 11.99
CA HIS A 53 18.10 9.31 10.60
C HIS A 53 18.73 8.13 9.84
N ASN A 54 18.18 7.79 8.67
CA ASN A 54 18.64 6.70 7.78
C ASN A 54 18.55 5.26 8.34
N ASP A 55 17.62 4.98 9.27
CA ASP A 55 17.45 3.64 9.86
C ASP A 55 18.77 3.08 10.43
N GLU A 56 19.36 3.76 11.43
CA GLU A 56 20.63 3.36 12.04
C GLU A 56 20.60 1.87 12.43
N LYS A 57 21.45 1.08 11.77
CA LYS A 57 21.47 -0.39 11.88
C LYS A 57 22.38 -0.80 13.03
N ILE A 58 21.80 -1.45 14.03
CA ILE A 58 22.50 -1.93 15.23
C ILE A 58 23.01 -3.35 15.03
N ALA A 59 22.21 -4.18 14.37
CA ALA A 59 22.55 -5.56 14.06
C ALA A 59 21.90 -5.98 12.75
N LYS A 60 22.45 -7.02 12.15
CA LYS A 60 21.94 -7.63 10.93
C LYS A 60 22.14 -9.14 11.00
N GLU A 61 21.22 -9.86 10.38
CA GLU A 61 21.29 -11.31 10.21
C GLU A 61 20.82 -11.66 8.81
N SER A 62 21.51 -12.59 8.15
CA SER A 62 21.07 -13.17 6.88
C SER A 62 20.36 -14.49 7.17
N VAL A 63 19.18 -14.66 6.59
CA VAL A 63 18.36 -15.86 6.76
C VAL A 63 17.89 -16.35 5.40
N THR A 64 17.75 -17.67 5.27
CA THR A 64 17.26 -18.30 4.05
C THR A 64 15.84 -18.80 4.25
N TRP A 65 14.94 -18.33 3.40
CA TRP A 65 13.63 -18.94 3.19
C TRP A 65 13.77 -20.07 2.20
N THR A 66 13.15 -21.21 2.49
CA THR A 66 13.05 -22.36 1.58
C THR A 66 11.63 -22.45 1.04
N ALA A 67 11.46 -22.77 -0.24
CA ALA A 67 10.16 -22.88 -0.91
C ALA A 67 9.12 -23.74 -0.15
N SER A 68 9.55 -24.77 0.59
CA SER A 68 8.70 -25.65 1.38
C SER A 68 8.34 -25.13 2.77
N ALA A 69 8.83 -23.95 3.16
CA ALA A 69 8.59 -23.38 4.47
C ALA A 69 7.21 -22.71 4.56
N TYR A 70 6.56 -22.86 5.71
CA TYR A 70 5.37 -22.08 6.07
C TYR A 70 5.71 -20.87 6.94
N SER A 71 6.78 -20.97 7.72
CA SER A 71 7.23 -19.94 8.62
C SER A 71 8.74 -20.01 8.82
N LEU A 72 9.36 -18.87 9.10
CA LEU A 72 10.80 -18.77 9.36
C LEU A 72 11.03 -18.02 10.68
N PRO A 73 11.64 -18.67 11.69
CA PRO A 73 12.12 -18.00 12.89
C PRO A 73 13.24 -17.01 12.57
N ILE A 74 13.18 -15.84 13.19
CA ILE A 74 14.20 -14.80 13.08
C ILE A 74 14.80 -14.56 14.46
N HIS A 75 16.13 -14.68 14.54
CA HIS A 75 16.90 -14.45 15.75
C HIS A 75 17.95 -13.38 15.48
N ILE A 76 17.91 -12.25 16.18
CA ILE A 76 18.92 -11.19 16.05
C ILE A 76 19.60 -10.97 17.39
N SER A 77 20.90 -11.26 17.47
CA SER A 77 21.67 -11.10 18.71
C SER A 77 22.57 -9.87 18.63
N PHE A 78 22.56 -9.04 19.68
CA PHE A 78 23.32 -7.79 19.68
C PHE A 78 23.77 -7.40 21.10
N SER A 79 24.83 -6.60 21.14
CA SER A 79 25.43 -6.14 22.41
C SER A 79 24.55 -5.10 23.09
N ILE A 80 24.25 -5.31 24.37
CA ILE A 80 23.47 -4.34 25.17
C ILE A 80 24.32 -3.26 25.83
N LYS A 81 25.66 -3.35 25.73
CA LYS A 81 26.60 -2.48 26.47
C LYS A 81 26.44 -0.98 26.21
N GLN A 82 25.84 -0.61 25.08
CA GLN A 82 25.68 0.79 24.64
C GLN A 82 24.23 1.26 24.62
N LEU A 83 23.28 0.42 25.05
CA LEU A 83 21.86 0.70 24.89
C LEU A 83 21.27 1.35 26.14
N ARG A 84 20.49 2.42 25.93
CA ARG A 84 19.68 3.00 26.99
C ARG A 84 18.39 2.20 27.11
N LYS A 85 17.89 2.05 28.34
CA LYS A 85 16.64 1.31 28.60
C LYS A 85 15.44 1.84 27.81
N GLN A 86 15.42 3.15 27.52
CA GLN A 86 14.34 3.81 26.80
C GLN A 86 14.47 3.76 25.27
N THR A 87 15.56 3.19 24.73
CA THR A 87 15.74 3.10 23.28
C THR A 87 14.64 2.23 22.67
N SER A 88 13.92 2.80 21.72
CA SER A 88 12.91 2.12 20.91
C SER A 88 13.56 1.55 19.65
N PHE A 89 13.20 0.33 19.29
CA PHE A 89 13.76 -0.39 18.15
C PHE A 89 12.68 -0.90 17.23
N ARG A 90 13.09 -1.22 16.00
CA ARG A 90 12.25 -1.86 14.99
C ARG A 90 13.02 -2.99 14.33
N VAL A 91 12.31 -4.03 13.93
CA VAL A 91 12.86 -5.10 13.10
C VAL A 91 12.40 -4.89 11.67
N LYS A 92 13.37 -4.70 10.76
CA LYS A 92 13.13 -4.60 9.33
C LYS A 92 13.58 -5.88 8.65
N ILE A 93 12.74 -6.45 7.79
CA ILE A 93 13.06 -7.64 7.02
C ILE A 93 12.84 -7.31 5.54
N GLU A 94 13.87 -7.52 4.75
CA GLU A 94 13.84 -7.23 3.31
C GLU A 94 14.57 -8.32 2.50
N PRO A 95 14.14 -8.56 1.25
CA PRO A 95 14.90 -9.41 0.34
C PRO A 95 16.31 -8.83 0.07
N GLU A 96 17.28 -9.73 -0.11
CA GLU A 96 18.56 -9.36 -0.71
C GLU A 96 18.38 -8.86 -2.15
N GLN A 97 19.31 -8.04 -2.65
CA GLN A 97 19.11 -7.19 -3.84
C GLN A 97 18.61 -7.92 -5.11
N GLY A 98 18.81 -9.23 -5.23
CA GLY A 98 18.34 -10.04 -6.38
C GLY A 98 16.83 -10.35 -6.40
N CYS A 99 16.10 -10.18 -5.29
CA CYS A 99 14.63 -10.39 -5.26
C CYS A 99 13.86 -9.06 -5.15
N ARG A 100 14.56 -7.92 -5.25
CA ARG A 100 13.96 -6.59 -5.34
C ARG A 100 13.52 -6.39 -6.78
N GLY A 101 12.26 -6.66 -7.09
CA GLY A 101 11.71 -6.10 -8.32
C GLY A 101 11.75 -4.58 -8.19
N THR A 102 12.50 -3.93 -9.05
CA THR A 102 12.35 -2.50 -9.30
C THR A 102 11.07 -2.30 -10.11
N ILE A 103 10.46 -1.12 -10.00
CA ILE A 103 9.53 -0.63 -11.03
C ILE A 103 10.39 -0.23 -12.24
N GLU A 104 11.02 -1.21 -12.86
CA GLU A 104 11.81 -1.07 -14.07
C GLU A 104 11.32 -2.15 -15.03
N GLY A 105 10.80 -1.69 -16.16
CA GLY A 105 10.62 -2.52 -17.34
C GLY A 105 11.26 -1.75 -18.48
N ASP A 106 12.13 -2.41 -19.23
CA ASP A 106 12.42 -2.01 -20.60
C ASP A 106 11.06 -1.92 -21.34
N ASP A 107 10.89 -0.85 -22.11
CA ASP A 107 9.71 -0.59 -22.94
C ASP A 107 8.34 -0.56 -22.22
N HIS A 108 8.17 0.41 -21.31
CA HIS A 108 6.86 0.86 -20.81
C HIS A 108 6.05 -0.11 -19.92
N ALA A 109 6.62 -1.24 -19.48
CA ALA A 109 5.97 -2.14 -18.53
C ALA A 109 6.22 -1.74 -17.06
N LEU A 110 5.18 -1.77 -16.21
CA LEU A 110 5.29 -1.61 -14.77
C LEU A 110 5.59 -2.99 -14.16
N VAL A 111 6.80 -3.21 -13.65
CA VAL A 111 7.16 -4.44 -12.93
C VAL A 111 7.02 -4.18 -11.44
N LEU A 112 6.23 -5.00 -10.74
CA LEU A 112 6.07 -4.88 -9.30
C LEU A 112 7.15 -5.69 -8.56
N PRO A 113 7.53 -5.32 -7.32
CA PRO A 113 8.44 -6.13 -6.51
C PRO A 113 7.88 -7.53 -6.29
N HIS A 114 8.70 -8.56 -6.51
CA HIS A 114 8.27 -9.94 -6.30
C HIS A 114 8.02 -10.26 -4.83
N LEU A 115 8.89 -9.75 -3.95
CA LEU A 115 8.76 -9.87 -2.50
C LEU A 115 8.84 -8.51 -1.81
N LEU A 116 7.83 -8.18 -1.00
CA LEU A 116 7.76 -6.90 -0.30
C LEU A 116 8.36 -6.94 1.10
N PRO A 117 9.20 -5.94 1.46
CA PRO A 117 9.79 -5.83 2.80
C PRO A 117 8.74 -5.48 3.85
N THR A 118 9.06 -5.74 5.12
CA THR A 118 8.23 -5.36 6.28
C THR A 118 9.07 -4.75 7.39
N ILE A 119 8.47 -3.86 8.17
CA ILE A 119 9.09 -3.26 9.35
C ILE A 119 8.11 -3.36 10.52
N SER A 120 8.55 -3.90 11.66
CA SER A 120 7.68 -4.03 12.83
C SER A 120 7.24 -2.68 13.41
N ALA A 121 6.21 -2.72 14.26
CA ALA A 121 5.96 -1.66 15.21
C ALA A 121 7.18 -1.42 16.14
N PRO A 122 7.37 -0.19 16.63
CA PRO A 122 8.40 0.11 17.61
C PRO A 122 8.16 -0.64 18.92
N PHE A 123 9.24 -1.08 19.56
CA PHE A 123 9.21 -1.74 20.85
C PHE A 123 10.51 -1.50 21.63
N LYS A 124 10.48 -1.76 22.94
CA LYS A 124 11.58 -1.46 23.85
C LYS A 124 12.09 -2.74 24.51
N PRO A 125 13.08 -3.43 23.91
CA PRO A 125 13.48 -4.79 24.30
C PRO A 125 14.08 -4.89 25.71
N LEU A 126 14.48 -3.77 26.32
CA LEU A 126 14.99 -3.72 27.69
C LEU A 126 13.88 -3.50 28.74
N GLU A 127 12.64 -3.29 28.31
CA GLU A 127 11.47 -3.25 29.19
C GLU A 127 10.90 -4.67 29.34
N LYS A 128 10.43 -5.00 30.55
CA LYS A 128 9.93 -6.34 30.87
C LYS A 128 8.68 -6.62 30.03
N SER A 129 8.65 -7.78 29.38
CA SER A 129 7.54 -8.23 28.52
C SER A 129 7.24 -7.31 27.33
N SER A 130 8.22 -6.51 26.87
CA SER A 130 8.03 -5.69 25.68
C SER A 130 7.95 -6.55 24.42
N VAL A 131 6.86 -6.38 23.69
CA VAL A 131 6.59 -6.96 22.38
C VAL A 131 6.12 -5.83 21.47
N ALA A 132 6.45 -5.91 20.19
CA ALA A 132 5.90 -4.97 19.21
C ALA A 132 4.39 -5.18 19.06
N ASP A 133 3.66 -4.08 18.82
CA ASP A 133 2.24 -4.14 18.48
C ASP A 133 2.02 -5.00 17.23
N SER A 134 0.79 -5.50 17.05
CA SER A 134 0.39 -6.29 15.88
C SER A 134 0.19 -5.44 14.62
N LEU A 135 1.14 -4.54 14.35
CA LEU A 135 1.18 -3.64 13.21
C LEU A 135 2.53 -3.76 12.52
N ALA A 136 2.53 -3.56 11.21
CA ALA A 136 3.75 -3.48 10.41
C ALA A 136 3.69 -2.27 9.49
N GLN A 137 4.85 -1.70 9.17
CA GLN A 137 4.99 -0.79 8.04
C GLN A 137 5.40 -1.56 6.79
N ARG A 138 4.79 -1.19 5.67
CA ARG A 138 5.08 -1.66 4.33
C ARG A 138 5.74 -0.54 3.53
N PRO A 139 7.07 -0.61 3.31
CA PRO A 139 7.76 0.31 2.41
C PRO A 139 7.43 -0.02 0.95
N ILE A 140 6.88 0.93 0.23
CA ILE A 140 6.48 0.81 -1.17
C ILE A 140 7.38 1.73 -2.02
N PRO A 141 8.25 1.17 -2.88
CA PRO A 141 9.09 1.98 -3.75
C PRO A 141 8.20 2.69 -4.77
N LEU A 142 8.39 4.01 -4.92
CA LEU A 142 7.72 4.82 -5.94
C LEU A 142 8.76 5.32 -6.93
N TYR A 143 8.45 5.25 -8.21
CA TYR A 143 9.36 5.70 -9.26
C TYR A 143 9.63 7.21 -9.10
N GLY A 144 10.89 7.61 -9.22
CA GLY A 144 11.31 9.01 -9.10
C GLY A 144 11.32 9.60 -7.69
N THR A 145 11.12 8.80 -6.63
CA THR A 145 11.27 9.27 -5.24
C THR A 145 12.56 8.77 -4.62
N SER A 146 13.16 9.57 -3.72
CA SER A 146 14.39 9.20 -3.00
C SER A 146 14.15 8.26 -1.82
N SER A 147 12.89 8.09 -1.40
CA SER A 147 12.49 7.25 -0.27
C SER A 147 11.16 6.55 -0.60
N PRO A 148 10.97 5.32 -0.11
CA PRO A 148 9.71 4.60 -0.30
C PRO A 148 8.60 5.26 0.50
N LEU A 149 7.36 5.16 0.00
CA LEU A 149 6.17 5.46 0.78
C LEU A 149 5.94 4.33 1.78
N ALA A 150 6.04 4.60 3.08
CA ALA A 150 5.78 3.61 4.12
C ALA A 150 4.38 3.81 4.72
N VAL A 151 3.54 2.77 4.62
CA VAL A 151 2.20 2.75 5.23
C VAL A 151 2.11 1.67 6.29
N TRP A 152 1.40 1.95 7.39
CA TRP A 152 1.05 0.98 8.41
C TRP A 152 -0.10 0.09 7.95
N GLU A 153 0.03 -1.21 8.20
CA GLU A 153 -1.01 -2.22 8.05
C GLU A 153 -1.13 -3.05 9.35
N ASP A 154 -2.29 -3.68 9.55
CA ASP A 154 -2.50 -4.67 10.60
C ASP A 154 -1.81 -5.99 10.23
N THR A 155 -1.41 -6.78 11.22
CA THR A 155 -0.84 -8.12 10.99
C THR A 155 -1.85 -9.24 11.26
N GLY A 156 -3.04 -8.88 11.73
CA GLY A 156 -4.19 -9.77 11.93
C GLY A 156 -5.02 -10.02 10.65
N PRO A 157 -6.23 -10.59 10.79
CA PRO A 157 -7.02 -11.06 9.63
C PRO A 157 -7.91 -10.00 8.96
N SER A 158 -7.90 -8.75 9.41
CA SER A 158 -8.85 -7.71 8.97
C SER A 158 -8.61 -7.22 7.54
N ILE A 159 -9.54 -7.49 6.62
CA ILE A 159 -9.41 -7.19 5.17
C ILE A 159 -9.18 -5.69 4.89
N ASP A 160 -9.88 -4.81 5.61
CA ASP A 160 -9.85 -3.35 5.48
C ASP A 160 -8.58 -2.70 6.04
N ARG A 161 -7.66 -3.49 6.60
CA ARG A 161 -6.45 -3.00 7.28
C ARG A 161 -5.15 -3.53 6.68
N HIS A 162 -5.22 -4.09 5.47
CA HIS A 162 -4.09 -4.62 4.71
C HIS A 162 -3.75 -3.79 3.48
N VAL A 163 -2.50 -3.91 3.05
CA VAL A 163 -2.08 -3.49 1.70
C VAL A 163 -2.40 -4.59 0.69
N TRP A 164 -2.98 -4.20 -0.45
CA TRP A 164 -3.40 -5.10 -1.53
C TRP A 164 -2.63 -4.87 -2.83
N ASP A 165 -2.54 -5.92 -3.66
CA ASP A 165 -1.77 -5.94 -4.91
C ASP A 165 -2.17 -4.81 -5.87
N ALA A 166 -3.47 -4.60 -6.09
CA ALA A 166 -3.94 -3.55 -6.99
C ALA A 166 -3.54 -2.15 -6.50
N GLY A 167 -3.51 -1.93 -5.18
CA GLY A 167 -3.13 -0.66 -4.58
C GLY A 167 -1.67 -0.34 -4.85
N ILE A 168 -0.78 -1.32 -4.68
CA ILE A 168 0.65 -1.18 -5.02
C ILE A 168 0.85 -0.95 -6.52
N GLY A 169 0.10 -1.69 -7.35
CA GLY A 169 0.05 -1.50 -8.81
C GLY A 169 -0.27 -0.06 -9.20
N ILE A 170 -1.36 0.48 -8.66
CA ILE A 170 -1.75 1.87 -8.92
C ILE A 170 -0.71 2.85 -8.38
N CYS A 171 -0.15 2.65 -7.19
CA CYS A 171 0.90 3.53 -6.66
C CYS A 171 2.11 3.62 -7.59
N GLY A 172 2.55 2.48 -8.13
CA GLY A 172 3.62 2.42 -9.13
C GLY A 172 3.23 3.17 -10.40
N LEU A 173 2.03 2.95 -10.92
CA LEU A 173 1.50 3.64 -12.09
C LEU A 173 1.43 5.17 -11.87
N LEU A 174 0.83 5.63 -10.77
CA LEU A 174 0.72 7.05 -10.41
C LEU A 174 2.09 7.72 -10.30
N SER A 175 3.08 7.03 -9.75
CA SER A 175 4.45 7.54 -9.66
C SER A 175 5.06 7.76 -11.04
N ARG A 176 4.85 6.86 -12.01
CA ARG A 176 5.25 7.07 -13.42
C ARG A 176 4.45 8.18 -14.07
N LEU A 177 3.13 8.19 -13.88
CA LEU A 177 2.24 9.25 -14.38
C LEU A 177 2.55 10.64 -13.81
N LEU A 178 3.38 10.81 -12.78
CA LEU A 178 3.82 12.11 -12.29
C LEU A 178 5.28 12.43 -12.64
N ASN A 179 6.14 11.42 -12.72
CA ASN A 179 7.57 11.62 -12.96
C ASN A 179 7.99 11.54 -14.44
N GLU A 180 7.29 10.81 -15.30
CA GLU A 180 7.68 10.67 -16.71
C GLU A 180 7.30 11.90 -17.53
N PRO A 181 8.19 12.51 -18.33
CA PRO A 181 7.84 13.68 -19.14
C PRO A 181 6.64 13.43 -20.06
N THR A 182 6.56 12.24 -20.64
CA THR A 182 5.51 11.85 -21.59
C THR A 182 4.99 10.44 -21.23
N PRO A 183 3.99 10.34 -20.34
CA PRO A 183 3.44 9.05 -19.94
C PRO A 183 2.82 8.34 -21.13
N ALA A 184 3.22 7.09 -21.33
CA ALA A 184 2.68 6.26 -22.41
C ALA A 184 1.23 5.81 -22.15
N HIS A 185 0.81 5.80 -20.88
CA HIS A 185 -0.46 5.24 -20.43
C HIS A 185 -1.33 6.29 -19.74
N LEU A 186 -2.66 6.15 -19.83
CA LEU A 186 -3.65 7.01 -19.15
C LEU A 186 -3.41 8.53 -19.31
N PRO A 187 -3.24 9.07 -20.53
CA PRO A 187 -2.92 10.49 -20.73
C PRO A 187 -3.99 11.44 -20.19
N SER A 188 -5.27 11.01 -20.17
CA SER A 188 -6.36 11.78 -19.58
C SER A 188 -6.19 11.94 -18.07
N LEU A 189 -5.86 10.85 -17.37
CA LEU A 189 -5.59 10.89 -15.92
C LEU A 189 -4.33 11.72 -15.64
N ALA A 190 -3.23 11.45 -16.36
CA ALA A 190 -1.98 12.21 -16.25
C ALA A 190 -2.20 13.72 -16.41
N THR A 191 -3.04 14.12 -17.37
CA THR A 191 -3.38 15.53 -17.59
C THR A 191 -4.07 16.13 -16.36
N ILE A 192 -5.08 15.46 -15.79
CA ILE A 192 -5.80 15.95 -14.62
C ILE A 192 -4.88 16.03 -13.40
N ILE A 193 -4.14 14.95 -13.10
CA ILE A 193 -3.28 14.89 -11.91
C ILE A 193 -1.99 15.71 -12.02
N ARG A 194 -1.67 16.30 -13.18
CA ARG A 194 -0.51 17.20 -13.34
C ARG A 194 -0.91 18.66 -13.44
N LYS A 195 -1.99 18.96 -14.17
CA LYS A 195 -2.32 20.33 -14.58
C LYS A 195 -3.35 21.02 -13.70
N ARG A 196 -4.13 20.28 -12.89
CA ARG A 196 -5.10 20.92 -11.98
C ARG A 196 -4.36 21.67 -10.86
N SER A 197 -4.63 22.97 -10.75
CA SER A 197 -4.10 23.81 -9.67
C SER A 197 -4.61 23.39 -8.29
N THR A 198 -5.81 22.83 -8.22
CA THR A 198 -6.35 22.13 -7.06
C THR A 198 -7.02 20.86 -7.55
N LEU A 199 -6.46 19.70 -7.21
CA LEU A 199 -7.05 18.40 -7.49
C LEU A 199 -7.97 18.01 -6.33
N ARG A 200 -9.25 17.75 -6.61
CA ARG A 200 -10.19 17.15 -5.65
C ARG A 200 -10.36 15.68 -6.01
N ALA A 201 -9.95 14.80 -5.11
CA ALA A 201 -10.02 13.36 -5.32
C ALA A 201 -10.68 12.68 -4.14
N ILE A 202 -11.38 11.59 -4.42
CA ILE A 202 -11.99 10.70 -3.44
C ILE A 202 -11.54 9.28 -3.71
N GLU A 203 -11.18 8.54 -2.66
CA GLU A 203 -10.92 7.10 -2.73
C GLU A 203 -12.05 6.35 -2.04
N LEU A 204 -12.65 5.39 -2.75
CA LEU A 204 -13.68 4.51 -2.22
C LEU A 204 -13.05 3.17 -1.84
N GLY A 205 -13.22 2.74 -0.59
CA GLY A 205 -12.61 1.50 -0.10
C GLY A 205 -11.10 1.68 0.08
N THR A 206 -10.71 2.75 0.78
CA THR A 206 -9.31 3.18 0.92
C THR A 206 -8.44 2.21 1.75
N GLY A 207 -9.06 1.37 2.58
CA GLY A 207 -8.42 0.53 3.59
C GLY A 207 -7.44 1.34 4.44
N VAL A 208 -6.15 1.02 4.31
CA VAL A 208 -5.06 1.72 5.01
C VAL A 208 -4.72 3.11 4.45
N GLY A 209 -5.39 3.57 3.39
CA GLY A 209 -5.13 4.88 2.78
C GLY A 209 -4.13 4.89 1.63
N LEU A 210 -3.65 3.72 1.18
CA LEU A 210 -2.44 3.63 0.36
C LEU A 210 -2.49 4.49 -0.91
N VAL A 211 -3.52 4.32 -1.75
CA VAL A 211 -3.53 4.91 -3.09
C VAL A 211 -3.78 6.42 -3.01
N GLY A 212 -4.77 6.84 -2.24
CA GLY A 212 -5.08 8.26 -2.05
C GLY A 212 -3.92 9.03 -1.42
N ILE A 213 -3.28 8.44 -0.40
CA ILE A 213 -2.09 9.02 0.23
C ILE A 213 -0.93 9.12 -0.76
N ALA A 214 -0.69 8.08 -1.57
CA ALA A 214 0.36 8.09 -2.59
C ALA A 214 0.15 9.22 -3.61
N LEU A 215 -1.08 9.40 -4.10
CA LEU A 215 -1.40 10.48 -5.03
C LEU A 215 -1.13 11.87 -4.42
N ALA A 216 -1.59 12.10 -3.19
CA ALA A 216 -1.38 13.36 -2.49
C ALA A 216 0.10 13.63 -2.24
N HIS A 217 0.84 12.63 -1.74
CA HIS A 217 2.28 12.71 -1.51
C HIS A 217 3.06 13.01 -2.79
N LEU A 218 2.79 12.27 -3.87
CA LEU A 218 3.48 12.47 -5.15
C LEU A 218 3.20 13.87 -5.72
N ARG A 219 1.94 14.32 -5.71
CA ARG A 219 1.60 15.68 -6.20
C ARG A 219 2.28 16.78 -5.39
N TYR A 220 2.37 16.60 -4.07
CA TYR A 220 3.09 17.51 -3.18
C TYR A 220 4.58 17.56 -3.50
N ALA A 221 5.23 16.40 -3.62
CA ALA A 221 6.64 16.29 -3.97
C ALA A 221 6.96 16.96 -5.32
N HIS A 222 6.04 16.84 -6.29
CA HIS A 222 6.16 17.46 -7.61
C HIS A 222 5.71 18.93 -7.68
N SER A 223 5.18 19.50 -6.59
CA SER A 223 4.65 20.87 -6.58
C SER A 223 3.61 21.13 -7.68
N THR A 224 2.78 20.13 -8.00
CA THR A 224 1.78 20.16 -9.10
C THR A 224 0.46 20.84 -8.74
N GLY A 225 0.49 21.71 -7.73
CA GLY A 225 -0.66 22.39 -7.14
C GLY A 225 -1.27 21.65 -5.95
N ALA A 226 -2.32 22.23 -5.38
CA ALA A 226 -2.96 21.70 -4.19
C ALA A 226 -3.68 20.38 -4.46
N THR A 227 -3.83 19.54 -3.43
CA THR A 227 -4.59 18.29 -3.46
C THR A 227 -5.50 18.20 -2.24
N LYS A 228 -6.79 18.00 -2.50
CA LYS A 228 -7.81 17.69 -1.50
C LYS A 228 -8.21 16.23 -1.70
N MET A 229 -7.68 15.35 -0.86
CA MET A 229 -7.93 13.92 -0.88
C MET A 229 -8.92 13.54 0.22
N LEU A 230 -10.05 12.96 -0.18
CA LEU A 230 -11.02 12.37 0.73
C LEU A 230 -10.88 10.84 0.68
N LEU A 231 -10.30 10.27 1.73
CA LEU A 231 -10.22 8.83 1.92
C LEU A 231 -11.56 8.35 2.50
N THR A 232 -12.18 7.33 1.92
CA THR A 232 -13.43 6.78 2.42
C THR A 232 -13.42 5.27 2.49
N ASP A 233 -14.01 4.74 3.55
CA ASP A 233 -14.19 3.30 3.81
C ASP A 233 -15.23 3.10 4.92
N VAL A 234 -15.41 1.88 5.40
CA VAL A 234 -16.11 1.59 6.64
C VAL A 234 -15.36 2.15 7.86
N GLU A 235 -16.08 2.39 8.95
CA GLU A 235 -15.54 3.05 10.16
C GLU A 235 -14.36 2.27 10.79
N SER A 236 -14.29 0.95 10.60
CA SER A 236 -13.19 0.12 11.13
C SER A 236 -11.82 0.43 10.52
N ALA A 237 -11.76 1.02 9.33
CA ALA A 237 -10.52 1.40 8.64
C ALA A 237 -9.95 2.74 9.13
N ARG A 238 -10.81 3.62 9.69
CA ARG A 238 -10.45 4.98 10.11
C ARG A 238 -9.14 5.06 10.90
N PRO A 239 -8.94 4.29 11.99
CA PRO A 239 -7.79 4.51 12.85
C PRO A 239 -6.46 4.33 12.13
N LEU A 240 -6.42 3.43 11.14
CA LEU A 240 -5.20 3.10 10.42
C LEU A 240 -4.96 4.05 9.24
N ALA A 241 -6.02 4.40 8.50
CA ALA A 241 -5.93 5.42 7.46
C ALA A 241 -5.50 6.78 8.02
N GLU A 242 -6.12 7.24 9.11
CA GLU A 242 -5.74 8.51 9.77
C GLU A 242 -4.33 8.45 10.34
N ARG A 243 -3.90 7.32 10.91
CA ARG A 243 -2.50 7.12 11.35
C ARG A 243 -1.51 7.27 10.19
N ASN A 244 -1.81 6.72 9.02
CA ASN A 244 -0.94 6.81 7.85
C ASN A 244 -0.84 8.25 7.31
N VAL A 245 -1.95 8.99 7.29
CA VAL A 245 -1.92 10.42 6.96
C VAL A 245 -1.05 11.19 7.97
N ALA A 246 -1.28 10.98 9.27
CA ALA A 246 -0.56 11.67 10.33
C ALA A 246 0.94 11.41 10.28
N GLU A 247 1.36 10.18 9.96
CA GLU A 247 2.77 9.80 9.87
C GLU A 247 3.49 10.56 8.76
N LEU A 248 2.87 10.72 7.58
CA LEU A 248 3.47 11.49 6.49
C LEU A 248 3.57 12.99 6.78
N VAL A 249 2.60 13.55 7.50
CA VAL A 249 2.68 14.93 8.01
C VAL A 249 3.84 15.04 8.99
N ARG A 250 3.95 14.09 9.94
CA ARG A 250 4.98 14.06 10.98
C ARG A 250 6.40 14.01 10.41
N ILE A 251 6.64 13.22 9.37
CA ILE A 251 7.97 13.14 8.71
C ILE A 251 8.21 14.25 7.69
N GLY A 252 7.27 15.19 7.52
CA GLY A 252 7.40 16.33 6.63
C GLY A 252 7.14 16.05 5.16
N ALA A 253 6.70 14.83 4.81
CA ALA A 253 6.39 14.41 3.45
C ALA A 253 5.09 15.04 2.90
N MET A 254 4.26 15.63 3.78
CA MET A 254 3.06 16.41 3.46
C MET A 254 2.85 17.55 4.49
N LYS A 255 3.87 18.38 4.73
CA LYS A 255 3.87 19.37 5.84
C LYS A 255 2.99 20.61 5.60
N ASP A 256 2.76 21.01 4.35
CA ASP A 256 1.95 22.18 4.03
C ASP A 256 0.50 21.74 3.79
N LEU A 257 -0.31 21.85 4.84
CA LEU A 257 -1.71 21.42 4.82
C LEU A 257 -2.59 22.30 3.91
N ALA A 258 -2.11 23.49 3.51
CA ALA A 258 -2.80 24.29 2.50
C ALA A 258 -2.59 23.72 1.09
N GLN A 259 -1.47 23.02 0.85
CA GLN A 259 -1.16 22.34 -0.40
C GLN A 259 -1.66 20.89 -0.43
N VAL A 260 -1.62 20.17 0.69
CA VAL A 260 -2.15 18.80 0.78
C VAL A 260 -3.08 18.67 1.99
N ALA A 261 -4.35 18.41 1.72
CA ALA A 261 -5.33 18.04 2.72
C ALA A 261 -5.80 16.62 2.45
N CYS A 262 -5.43 15.68 3.32
CA CYS A 262 -5.97 14.32 3.34
C CYS A 262 -6.88 14.19 4.56
N SER A 263 -8.11 13.74 4.36
CA SER A 263 -9.08 13.52 5.45
C SER A 263 -9.80 12.19 5.25
N PHE A 264 -10.24 11.58 6.35
CA PHE A 264 -11.02 10.36 6.32
C PHE A 264 -12.50 10.62 6.63
N LEU A 265 -13.39 10.01 5.87
CA LEU A 265 -14.81 9.97 6.14
C LEU A 265 -15.34 8.55 5.96
N ALA A 266 -16.02 8.03 6.97
CA ALA A 266 -16.71 6.77 6.82
C ALA A 266 -17.84 6.90 5.78
N LEU A 267 -17.90 5.94 4.85
CA LEU A 267 -18.84 5.91 3.76
C LEU A 267 -19.35 4.48 3.57
N ASP A 268 -20.62 4.28 3.90
CA ASP A 268 -21.35 3.06 3.55
C ASP A 268 -21.94 3.23 2.14
N TRP A 269 -21.55 2.34 1.22
CA TRP A 269 -22.03 2.37 -0.17
C TRP A 269 -23.50 1.96 -0.30
N GLU A 270 -24.04 1.24 0.68
CA GLU A 270 -25.45 0.87 0.68
C GLU A 270 -26.36 2.05 1.06
N ALA A 271 -25.83 2.99 1.84
CA ALA A 271 -26.52 4.20 2.26
C ALA A 271 -26.54 5.30 1.18
N ALA A 272 -27.28 6.38 1.46
CA ALA A 272 -27.19 7.61 0.68
C ALA A 272 -25.87 8.33 0.96
N LEU A 273 -25.34 9.06 -0.04
CA LEU A 273 -24.13 9.86 0.15
C LEU A 273 -24.31 10.85 1.31
N PRO A 274 -23.39 10.88 2.29
CA PRO A 274 -23.38 11.90 3.32
C PRO A 274 -23.30 13.30 2.68
N VAL A 275 -23.91 14.30 3.32
CA VAL A 275 -23.94 15.69 2.83
C VAL A 275 -22.53 16.19 2.49
N ALA A 276 -21.55 15.86 3.34
CA ALA A 276 -20.15 16.20 3.15
C ALA A 276 -19.55 15.67 1.83
N VAL A 277 -20.10 14.61 1.23
CA VAL A 277 -19.70 14.06 -0.07
C VAL A 277 -20.62 14.55 -1.18
N ALA A 278 -21.94 14.51 -0.94
CA ALA A 278 -22.96 14.85 -1.93
C ALA A 278 -22.88 16.30 -2.43
N GLU A 279 -22.41 17.22 -1.59
CA GLU A 279 -22.27 18.64 -1.95
C GLU A 279 -20.96 18.95 -2.69
N GLN A 280 -20.00 18.03 -2.70
CA GLN A 280 -18.70 18.21 -3.34
C GLN A 280 -18.69 17.72 -4.79
N ALA A 281 -17.86 18.34 -5.61
CA ALA A 281 -17.51 17.85 -6.93
C ALA A 281 -16.05 17.37 -6.92
N PHE A 282 -15.80 16.23 -7.55
CA PHE A 282 -14.49 15.58 -7.62
C PHE A 282 -13.96 15.59 -9.05
N ASP A 283 -12.64 15.66 -9.20
CA ASP A 283 -11.98 15.53 -10.51
C ASP A 283 -11.65 14.05 -10.79
N VAL A 284 -11.36 13.27 -9.74
CA VAL A 284 -10.98 11.85 -9.82
C VAL A 284 -11.62 11.04 -8.69
N VAL A 285 -12.17 9.87 -9.00
CA VAL A 285 -12.43 8.79 -8.03
C VAL A 285 -11.39 7.69 -8.20
N LEU A 286 -10.86 7.20 -7.10
CA LEU A 286 -9.94 6.07 -7.02
C LEU A 286 -10.66 4.87 -6.38
N VAL A 287 -10.52 3.70 -6.99
CA VAL A 287 -11.04 2.43 -6.46
C VAL A 287 -9.98 1.35 -6.67
N SER A 288 -9.60 0.64 -5.62
CA SER A 288 -8.55 -0.38 -5.66
C SER A 288 -9.00 -1.66 -4.96
N ASP A 289 -9.05 -2.78 -5.67
CA ASP A 289 -9.41 -4.11 -5.14
C ASP A 289 -10.75 -4.14 -4.36
N CYS A 290 -11.74 -3.37 -4.83
CA CYS A 290 -13.08 -3.29 -4.23
C CYS A 290 -14.16 -4.08 -4.99
N THR A 291 -13.78 -4.85 -6.02
CA THR A 291 -14.72 -5.54 -6.93
C THR A 291 -14.97 -7.00 -6.58
N TYR A 292 -14.38 -7.50 -5.50
CA TYR A 292 -14.37 -8.93 -5.13
C TYR A 292 -15.73 -9.48 -4.69
N ASN A 293 -16.60 -8.63 -4.10
CA ASN A 293 -17.94 -9.01 -3.66
C ASN A 293 -19.00 -8.50 -4.67
N PRO A 294 -19.73 -9.39 -5.37
CA PRO A 294 -20.76 -9.00 -6.33
C PRO A 294 -21.85 -8.09 -5.72
N ASP A 295 -22.25 -8.33 -4.47
CA ASP A 295 -23.28 -7.54 -3.79
C ASP A 295 -22.80 -6.11 -3.54
N SER A 296 -21.58 -5.97 -3.01
CA SER A 296 -20.92 -4.66 -2.82
C SER A 296 -20.68 -3.94 -4.15
N GLY A 297 -20.49 -4.68 -5.25
CA GLY A 297 -20.33 -4.12 -6.59
C GLY A 297 -21.52 -3.26 -7.03
N LEU A 298 -22.75 -3.69 -6.74
CA LEU A 298 -23.95 -2.90 -7.07
C LEU A 298 -24.02 -1.60 -6.25
N ALA A 299 -23.72 -1.69 -4.96
CA ALA A 299 -23.69 -0.54 -4.07
C ALA A 299 -22.63 0.48 -4.51
N LEU A 300 -21.44 0.00 -4.87
CA LEU A 300 -20.34 0.80 -5.39
C LEU A 300 -20.73 1.54 -6.68
N VAL A 301 -21.35 0.86 -7.65
CA VAL A 301 -21.79 1.52 -8.91
C VAL A 301 -22.82 2.62 -8.64
N ARG A 302 -23.74 2.43 -7.68
CA ARG A 302 -24.67 3.49 -7.26
C ARG A 302 -23.93 4.70 -6.69
N THR A 303 -22.95 4.48 -5.80
CA THR A 303 -22.10 5.54 -5.25
C THR A 303 -21.35 6.29 -6.34
N LEU A 304 -20.71 5.57 -7.26
CA LEU A 304 -20.01 6.16 -8.41
C LEU A 304 -20.95 7.00 -9.29
N THR A 305 -22.15 6.49 -9.57
CA THR A 305 -23.17 7.20 -10.36
C THR A 305 -23.56 8.52 -9.70
N ALA A 306 -23.79 8.53 -8.39
CA ALA A 306 -24.15 9.74 -7.65
C ALA A 306 -23.00 10.76 -7.65
N LEU A 307 -21.75 10.32 -7.48
CA LEU A 307 -20.57 11.18 -7.58
C LEU A 307 -20.41 11.79 -8.98
N ALA A 308 -20.64 10.99 -10.02
CA ALA A 308 -20.50 11.41 -11.41
C ALA A 308 -21.58 12.41 -11.84
N GLN A 309 -22.83 12.23 -11.40
CA GLN A 309 -23.92 13.18 -11.66
C GLN A 309 -23.64 14.57 -11.08
N ARG A 310 -22.84 14.66 -10.01
CA ARG A 310 -22.44 15.92 -9.38
C ARG A 310 -21.16 16.52 -9.96
N SER A 311 -20.33 15.70 -10.59
CA SER A 311 -18.96 16.03 -10.95
C SER A 311 -18.78 16.01 -12.47
N GLU A 312 -18.94 17.18 -13.11
CA GLU A 312 -18.73 17.30 -14.55
C GLU A 312 -17.28 16.94 -14.94
N GLY A 313 -17.14 16.02 -15.88
CA GLY A 313 -15.83 15.57 -16.37
C GLY A 313 -15.07 14.65 -15.41
N LEU A 314 -15.75 14.06 -14.42
CA LEU A 314 -15.16 13.11 -13.48
C LEU A 314 -14.48 11.94 -14.21
N LEU A 315 -13.25 11.63 -13.78
CA LEU A 315 -12.60 10.37 -14.11
C LEU A 315 -12.75 9.38 -12.96
N VAL A 316 -13.11 8.14 -13.26
CA VAL A 316 -13.11 7.05 -12.28
C VAL A 316 -12.04 6.06 -12.67
N MET A 317 -11.03 5.87 -11.82
CA MET A 317 -10.02 4.83 -12.00
C MET A 317 -10.34 3.65 -11.09
N VAL A 318 -10.55 2.48 -11.69
CA VAL A 318 -10.75 1.22 -10.99
C VAL A 318 -9.58 0.30 -11.31
N ALA A 319 -8.87 -0.17 -10.29
CA ALA A 319 -7.96 -1.30 -10.44
C ALA A 319 -8.41 -2.50 -9.63
N SER A 320 -8.22 -3.67 -10.20
CA SER A 320 -8.62 -4.94 -9.59
C SER A 320 -7.70 -6.05 -10.04
N LYS A 321 -7.28 -6.89 -9.10
CA LYS A 321 -6.75 -8.23 -9.37
C LYS A 321 -7.93 -9.20 -9.40
N GLN A 322 -8.24 -9.74 -10.58
CA GLN A 322 -9.36 -10.67 -10.71
C GLN A 322 -9.03 -11.98 -9.97
N ARG A 323 -9.91 -12.38 -9.05
CA ARG A 323 -9.79 -13.58 -8.21
C ARG A 323 -10.89 -14.59 -8.51
N HIS A 324 -12.05 -14.13 -9.01
CA HIS A 324 -13.15 -15.00 -9.39
C HIS A 324 -13.93 -14.47 -10.61
N GLU A 325 -14.58 -15.36 -11.36
CA GLU A 325 -15.39 -14.99 -12.54
C GLU A 325 -16.61 -14.12 -12.19
N SER A 326 -17.14 -14.26 -10.97
CA SER A 326 -18.29 -13.49 -10.48
C SER A 326 -18.03 -11.99 -10.41
N GLU A 327 -16.77 -11.56 -10.35
CA GLU A 327 -16.39 -10.15 -10.38
C GLU A 327 -16.76 -9.47 -11.71
N ALA A 328 -17.01 -10.24 -12.77
CA ALA A 328 -17.46 -9.73 -14.07
C ALA A 328 -18.76 -8.93 -13.97
N VAL A 329 -19.60 -9.22 -12.97
CA VAL A 329 -20.86 -8.50 -12.71
C VAL A 329 -20.62 -7.01 -12.51
N PHE A 330 -19.53 -6.61 -11.85
CA PHE A 330 -19.20 -5.19 -11.64
C PHE A 330 -19.08 -4.43 -12.97
N TRP A 331 -18.40 -5.00 -13.96
CA TRP A 331 -18.16 -4.36 -15.25
C TRP A 331 -19.46 -4.18 -16.06
N GLU A 332 -20.34 -5.19 -16.04
CA GLU A 332 -21.66 -5.06 -16.67
C GLU A 332 -22.51 -3.98 -15.98
N ARG A 333 -22.44 -3.87 -14.64
CA ARG A 333 -23.14 -2.81 -13.91
C ARG A 333 -22.60 -1.41 -14.22
N MET A 334 -21.29 -1.24 -14.35
CA MET A 334 -20.69 0.03 -14.78
C MET A 334 -21.25 0.45 -16.14
N LYS A 335 -21.34 -0.48 -17.10
CA LYS A 335 -21.90 -0.25 -18.42
C LYS A 335 -23.39 0.09 -18.38
N ASP A 336 -24.20 -0.65 -17.61
CA ASP A 336 -25.62 -0.38 -17.41
C ASP A 336 -25.85 1.03 -16.84
N ALA A 337 -24.97 1.47 -15.94
CA ALA A 337 -24.97 2.81 -15.36
C ALA A 337 -24.42 3.90 -16.28
N ARG A 338 -24.06 3.56 -17.54
CA ARG A 338 -23.52 4.45 -18.59
C ARG A 338 -22.06 4.87 -18.42
N PHE A 339 -21.30 4.22 -17.54
CA PHE A 339 -19.85 4.43 -17.52
C PHE A 339 -19.19 3.83 -18.77
N ILE A 340 -18.38 4.65 -19.44
CA ILE A 340 -17.64 4.30 -20.65
C ILE A 340 -16.16 4.20 -20.31
N VAL A 341 -15.53 3.07 -20.66
CA VAL A 341 -14.08 2.91 -20.58
C VAL A 341 -13.43 3.84 -21.60
N VAL A 342 -12.66 4.81 -21.12
CA VAL A 342 -11.90 5.76 -21.96
C VAL A 342 -10.44 5.36 -22.12
N ASP A 343 -9.93 4.54 -21.21
CA ASP A 343 -8.60 3.97 -21.28
C ASP A 343 -8.52 2.72 -20.39
N ARG A 344 -7.58 1.82 -20.69
CA ARG A 344 -7.30 0.63 -19.89
C ARG A 344 -5.87 0.17 -20.10
N LEU A 345 -5.31 -0.41 -19.05
CA LEU A 345 -4.03 -1.09 -19.11
C LEU A 345 -4.03 -2.27 -18.16
N THR A 346 -3.06 -3.15 -18.35
CA THR A 346 -2.83 -4.27 -17.45
C THR A 346 -1.43 -4.17 -16.89
N ILE A 347 -1.34 -4.24 -15.56
CA ILE A 347 -0.07 -4.34 -14.85
C ILE A 347 0.19 -5.83 -14.62
N LYS A 348 1.34 -6.31 -15.06
CA LYS A 348 1.79 -7.67 -14.79
C LYS A 348 2.35 -7.74 -13.38
N ALA A 349 1.84 -8.64 -12.57
CA ALA A 349 2.57 -9.05 -11.39
C ALA A 349 3.87 -9.76 -11.81
N PRO A 350 4.93 -9.69 -11.01
CA PRO A 350 6.17 -10.43 -11.29
C PRO A 350 5.87 -11.93 -11.38
N MET A 351 6.30 -12.55 -12.48
CA MET A 351 6.16 -13.99 -12.68
C MET A 351 6.96 -14.74 -11.61
N GLY A 352 6.49 -15.92 -11.22
CA GLY A 352 7.36 -16.91 -10.58
C GLY A 352 8.40 -17.42 -11.58
N LEU A 353 9.46 -18.07 -11.09
CA LEU A 353 10.49 -18.68 -11.92
C LEU A 353 9.97 -19.84 -12.81
N ASN A 354 8.76 -20.34 -12.57
CA ASN A 354 8.10 -21.32 -13.44
C ASN A 354 7.46 -20.62 -14.64
N GLU A 355 8.00 -20.86 -15.83
CA GLU A 355 7.53 -20.29 -17.11
C GLU A 355 6.10 -20.75 -17.50
N GLU A 356 5.54 -21.75 -16.81
CA GLU A 356 4.19 -22.28 -17.06
C GLU A 356 3.07 -21.55 -16.29
N ASP A 357 3.41 -20.73 -15.27
CA ASP A 357 2.41 -20.00 -14.50
C ASP A 357 1.95 -18.76 -15.28
N GLU A 358 0.64 -18.63 -15.53
CA GLU A 358 0.08 -17.39 -16.08
C GLU A 358 0.31 -16.25 -15.07
N PRO A 359 0.88 -15.10 -15.50
CA PRO A 359 1.14 -14.00 -14.59
C PRO A 359 -0.16 -13.47 -14.03
N GLU A 360 -0.24 -13.29 -12.71
CA GLU A 360 -1.34 -12.56 -12.10
C GLU A 360 -1.41 -11.14 -12.70
N MET A 361 -2.61 -10.70 -13.05
CA MET A 361 -2.83 -9.44 -13.73
C MET A 361 -3.65 -8.49 -12.87
N ILE A 362 -3.17 -7.26 -12.74
CA ILE A 362 -3.96 -6.15 -12.19
C ILE A 362 -4.52 -5.38 -13.38
N ALA A 363 -5.82 -5.48 -13.60
CA ALA A 363 -6.52 -4.72 -14.61
C ALA A 363 -6.78 -3.31 -14.08
N VAL A 364 -6.45 -2.28 -14.86
CA VAL A 364 -6.73 -0.88 -14.54
C VAL A 364 -7.62 -0.31 -15.64
N HIS A 365 -8.79 0.18 -15.25
CA HIS A 365 -9.77 0.79 -16.13
C HIS A 365 -10.01 2.24 -15.73
N LEU A 366 -10.01 3.13 -16.73
CA LEU A 366 -10.37 4.53 -16.56
C LEU A 366 -11.72 4.77 -17.24
N PHE A 367 -12.68 5.28 -16.47
CA PHE A 367 -14.05 5.52 -16.93
C PHE A 367 -14.38 7.02 -16.96
N LYS A 368 -15.35 7.34 -17.83
CA LYS A 368 -16.16 8.56 -17.77
C LYS A 368 -17.64 8.17 -17.70
N TYR A 369 -18.46 9.02 -17.11
CA TYR A 369 -19.91 8.86 -17.01
C TYR A 369 -20.65 9.61 -18.12
#